data_AF-A0AAV0H657-F1
#
_entry.id   AF-A0AAV0H657-F1
#
_cell.length_a   1.000
_cell.length_b   1.000
_cell.length_c   1.000
_cell.angle_alpha   90.00
_cell.angle_beta   90.00
_cell.angle_gamma   90.00
#
_symmetry.space_group_name_H-M   'P 1'
#
loop_
_entity.id
_entity.type
_entity.pdbx_description
1 polymer ?
#
loop_
_entity_poly.entity_id
_entity_poly.type
_entity_poly.pdbx_seq_one_letter_code
_entity_poly.pdbx_strand_id
1 'polypeptide(L)'
;MARTKQTARKSTGGKAPRKQLATKAARKSAPATGGVKKPHRFRPGTVALREIRLPFQRLVREIAQDFKDIQLARRIRGERA
;
A
#
# COMPACT_ATOMS: atom_id res chain seq x y z
N MET A 1 -9.56 38.05 -30.24
CA MET A 1 -9.70 36.62 -30.62
C MET A 1 -8.41 35.89 -30.28
N ALA A 2 -8.46 34.96 -29.32
CA ALA A 2 -7.30 34.17 -28.93
C ALA A 2 -7.09 33.01 -29.91
N ARG A 3 -5.89 32.89 -30.47
CA ARG A 3 -5.52 31.82 -31.39
C ARG A 3 -5.46 30.48 -30.65
N THR A 4 -6.45 29.61 -30.85
CA THR A 4 -6.37 28.21 -30.39
C THR A 4 -5.50 27.43 -31.38
N LYS A 5 -4.31 27.03 -30.94
CA LYS A 5 -3.50 26.06 -31.69
C LYS A 5 -3.90 24.65 -31.24
N GLN A 6 -4.50 23.88 -32.13
CA GLN A 6 -4.72 22.45 -31.91
C GLN A 6 -3.37 21.76 -31.81
N THR A 7 -3.05 21.24 -30.62
CA THR A 7 -1.85 20.42 -30.42
C THR A 7 -2.22 18.97 -30.66
N ALA A 8 -1.42 18.26 -31.47
CA ALA A 8 -1.58 16.83 -31.65
C ALA A 8 -1.28 16.13 -30.32
N ARG A 9 -2.32 15.65 -29.63
CA ARG A 9 -2.19 14.70 -28.53
C ARG A 9 -2.28 13.28 -29.09
N LYS A 10 -1.30 12.44 -28.76
CA LYS A 10 -1.41 10.99 -28.96
C LYS A 10 -2.52 10.46 -28.05
N SER A 11 -3.66 10.09 -28.61
CA SER A 11 -4.64 9.26 -27.91
C SER A 11 -4.11 7.83 -27.93
N THR A 12 -3.58 7.34 -26.82
CA THR A 12 -3.37 5.90 -26.69
C THR A 12 -4.75 5.24 -26.69
N GLY A 13 -5.05 4.58 -27.80
CA GLY A 13 -6.33 3.95 -28.12
C GLY A 13 -6.84 3.03 -27.02
N GLY A 14 -8.17 2.93 -27.00
CA GLY A 14 -8.96 2.29 -25.97
C GLY A 14 -8.53 0.87 -25.61
N LYS A 15 -8.88 0.48 -24.39
CA LYS A 15 -8.58 -0.84 -23.85
C LYS A 15 -9.43 -1.88 -24.58
N ALA A 16 -8.79 -2.75 -25.37
CA ALA A 16 -9.48 -3.88 -26.01
C ALA A 16 -10.15 -4.77 -24.95
N PRO A 17 -11.35 -5.33 -25.21
CA PRO A 17 -12.03 -6.23 -24.29
C PRO A 17 -11.19 -7.50 -24.14
N ARG A 18 -10.60 -7.69 -22.95
CA ARG A 18 -9.68 -8.79 -22.67
C ARG A 18 -10.51 -10.00 -22.20
N LYS A 19 -10.35 -11.16 -22.85
CA LYS A 19 -10.88 -12.44 -22.36
C LYS A 19 -10.43 -12.66 -20.91
N GLN A 20 -11.33 -13.11 -20.04
CA GLN A 20 -11.05 -13.38 -18.62
C GLN A 20 -10.10 -14.58 -18.50
N LEU A 21 -8.81 -14.29 -18.45
CA LEU A 21 -7.80 -15.16 -17.85
C LEU A 21 -7.54 -14.64 -16.44
N ALA A 22 -7.43 -15.57 -15.48
CA ALA A 22 -7.33 -15.31 -14.05
C ALA A 22 -6.38 -14.13 -13.76
N THR A 23 -6.94 -13.05 -13.22
CA THR A 23 -6.19 -11.83 -12.92
C THR A 23 -5.36 -12.04 -11.66
N LYS A 24 -4.10 -12.44 -11.83
CA LYS A 24 -3.08 -12.22 -10.79
C LYS A 24 -3.10 -10.72 -10.49
N ALA A 25 -3.48 -10.35 -9.26
CA ALA A 25 -3.57 -8.95 -8.86
C ALA A 25 -2.18 -8.31 -8.96
N ALA A 26 -1.92 -7.62 -10.07
CA ALA A 26 -0.76 -6.76 -10.21
C ALA A 26 -0.97 -5.56 -9.28
N ARG A 27 -0.54 -5.71 -8.03
CA ARG A 27 -0.42 -4.57 -7.11
C ARG A 27 0.57 -3.60 -7.74
N LYS A 28 0.24 -2.30 -7.73
CA LYS A 28 1.11 -1.23 -8.24
C LYS A 28 2.33 -1.09 -7.32
N SER A 29 3.30 -1.97 -7.46
CA SER A 29 4.62 -1.84 -6.84
C SER A 29 5.67 -1.88 -7.94
N ALA A 30 6.23 -0.69 -8.21
CA ALA A 30 7.28 -0.35 -9.17
C ALA A 30 6.88 -0.28 -10.67
N PRO A 31 7.26 0.80 -11.39
CA PRO A 31 7.33 0.79 -12.85
C PRO A 31 8.33 -0.25 -13.33
N ALA A 32 8.02 -1.02 -14.38
CA ALA A 32 8.91 -2.04 -14.94
C ALA A 32 10.16 -1.47 -15.67
N THR A 33 10.28 -0.15 -15.77
CA THR A 33 11.39 0.55 -16.41
C THR A 33 11.54 1.94 -15.80
N GLY A 34 12.27 2.04 -14.68
CA GLY A 34 12.57 3.31 -14.01
C GLY A 34 12.79 3.12 -12.52
N GLY A 35 13.90 3.67 -12.00
CA GLY A 35 14.37 3.47 -10.63
C GLY A 35 13.28 3.63 -9.55
N VAL A 36 13.33 2.76 -8.55
CA VAL A 36 12.39 2.75 -7.42
C VAL A 36 12.46 4.10 -6.70
N LYS A 37 11.31 4.79 -6.60
CA LYS A 37 11.20 6.04 -5.83
C LYS A 37 11.65 5.75 -4.40
N LYS A 38 12.58 6.57 -3.88
CA LYS A 38 13.06 6.45 -2.49
C LYS A 38 11.86 6.32 -1.54
N PRO A 39 11.90 5.39 -0.56
CA PRO A 39 10.85 5.28 0.43
C PRO A 39 10.57 6.64 1.06
N HIS A 40 9.29 6.98 1.21
CA HIS A 40 8.90 8.23 1.84
C HIS A 40 9.30 8.21 3.31
N ARG A 41 10.15 9.15 3.73
CA ARG A 41 10.54 9.35 5.13
C ARG A 41 9.88 10.62 5.67
N PHE A 42 9.22 10.50 6.82
CA PHE A 42 8.61 11.63 7.50
C PHE A 42 9.66 12.60 8.04
N ARG A 43 9.27 13.87 8.19
CA ARG A 43 10.11 14.89 8.82
C ARG A 43 10.32 14.58 10.31
N PRO A 44 11.44 15.00 10.91
CA PRO A 44 11.62 14.90 12.36
C PRO A 44 10.44 15.55 13.09
N GLY A 45 9.98 14.92 14.18
CA GLY A 45 8.82 15.38 14.96
C GLY A 45 7.46 14.87 14.48
N THR A 46 7.28 14.54 13.20
CA THR A 46 5.98 14.02 12.69
C THR A 46 5.60 12.68 13.32
N VAL A 47 6.58 11.77 13.45
CA VAL A 47 6.36 10.49 14.12
C VAL A 47 6.12 10.73 15.61
N ALA A 48 6.98 11.52 16.28
CA ALA A 48 6.86 11.85 17.71
C ALA A 48 5.46 12.35 18.11
N LEU A 49 4.88 13.29 17.35
CA LEU A 49 3.53 13.81 17.63
C LEU A 49 2.45 12.73 17.50
N ARG A 50 2.58 11.80 16.55
CA ARG A 50 1.67 10.66 16.39
C ARG A 50 1.84 9.65 17.53
N GLU A 51 3.02 9.57 18.14
CA GLU A 51 3.30 8.68 19.27
C GLU A 51 2.69 9.20 20.55
N ILE A 52 2.87 10.48 20.82
CA ILE A 52 2.36 11.15 22.03
C ILE A 52 0.83 11.25 22.02
N ARG A 53 0.19 11.38 20.85
CA ARG A 53 -1.27 11.55 20.74
C ARG A 53 -2.07 10.27 20.98
N LEU A 54 -1.44 9.09 20.94
CA LEU A 54 -2.15 7.80 20.94
C LEU A 54 -1.55 6.77 21.92
N PRO A 55 -1.26 7.13 23.20
CA PRO A 55 -0.57 6.22 24.13
C PRO A 55 -1.41 4.98 24.44
N PHE A 56 -2.69 5.17 24.80
CA PHE A 56 -3.59 4.07 25.12
C PHE A 56 -3.92 3.22 23.89
N GLN A 57 -4.15 3.85 22.73
CA GLN A 57 -4.46 3.12 21.49
C GLN A 57 -3.27 2.29 20.98
N ARG A 58 -2.02 2.74 21.20
CA ARG A 58 -0.81 1.98 20.86
C ARG A 58 -0.65 0.76 21.75
N LEU A 59 -0.78 0.94 23.06
CA LEU A 59 -0.70 -0.16 24.04
C LEU A 59 -1.72 -1.27 23.71
N VAL A 60 -2.98 -0.89 23.45
CA VAL A 60 -4.03 -1.85 23.10
C VAL A 60 -3.71 -2.60 21.80
N ARG A 61 -3.12 -1.93 20.81
CA ARG A 61 -2.73 -2.56 19.54
C ARG A 61 -1.54 -3.50 19.68
N GLU A 62 -0.55 -3.15 20.50
CA GLU A 62 0.63 -3.95 20.80
C GLU A 62 0.22 -5.27 21.47
N ILE A 63 -0.51 -5.16 22.59
CA ILE A 63 -1.05 -6.31 23.32
C ILE A 63 -1.90 -7.20 22.39
N ALA A 64 -2.80 -6.61 21.61
CA ALA A 64 -3.66 -7.36 20.70
C ALA A 64 -2.89 -8.03 19.55
N GLN A 65 -1.74 -7.50 19.15
CA GLN A 65 -0.91 -8.09 18.12
C GLN A 65 -0.14 -9.30 18.68
N ASP A 66 0.44 -9.17 19.87
CA ASP A 66 1.12 -10.27 20.56
C ASP A 66 0.19 -11.47 20.75
N PHE A 67 -1.06 -11.22 21.15
CA PHE A 67 -2.06 -12.28 21.25
C PHE A 67 -2.35 -12.97 19.91
N LYS A 68 -2.39 -12.23 18.78
CA LYS A 68 -2.60 -12.84 17.46
C LYS A 68 -1.43 -13.69 17.03
N ASP A 69 -0.20 -13.26 17.32
CA ASP A 69 1.02 -13.97 16.95
C ASP A 69 1.18 -15.25 17.79
N ILE A 70 0.83 -15.19 19.08
CA ILE A 70 0.74 -16.38 19.94
C ILE A 70 -0.34 -17.35 19.43
N GLN A 71 -1.52 -16.85 19.07
CA GLN A 71 -2.61 -17.66 18.54
C GLN A 71 -2.27 -18.28 17.18
N LEU A 72 -1.47 -17.58 16.36
CA LEU A 72 -0.96 -18.06 15.09
C LEU A 72 0.08 -19.16 15.31
N ALA A 73 1.03 -18.96 16.22
CA ALA A 73 2.03 -19.96 16.60
C ALA A 73 1.37 -21.24 17.16
N ARG A 74 0.39 -21.08 18.07
CA ARG A 74 -0.39 -22.19 18.62
C ARG A 74 -1.18 -22.94 17.55
N ARG A 75 -1.73 -22.22 16.55
CA ARG A 75 -2.41 -22.82 15.40
C ARG A 75 -1.43 -23.61 14.52
N ILE A 76 -0.25 -23.07 14.24
CA ILE A 76 0.78 -23.72 13.41
C ILE A 76 1.30 -25.01 14.10
N ARG A 77 1.46 -24.98 15.42
CA ARG A 77 1.89 -26.14 16.22
C ARG A 77 0.79 -27.17 16.52
N GLY A 78 -0.46 -26.94 16.08
CA GLY A 78 -1.57 -27.86 16.30
C GLY A 78 -2.02 -27.97 17.76
N GLU A 79 -1.63 -27.03 18.61
CA GLU A 79 -1.87 -27.02 20.06
C GLU A 79 -3.27 -26.51 20.46
N ARG A 80 -4.22 -26.46 19.50
CA ARG A 80 -5.61 -26.11 19.77
C ARG A 80 -6.38 -27.41 20.00
N ALA A 81 -6.65 -27.72 21.26
CA ALA A 81 -7.65 -28.71 21.66
C ALA A 81 -9.05 -28.27 21.22
#